data_AF-A0A7D9GY64-F1
#
_entry.id   AF-A0A7D9GY64-F1
#
_cell.length_a   1.000
_cell.length_b   1.000
_cell.length_c   1.000
_cell.angle_alpha   90.00
_cell.angle_beta   90.00
_cell.angle_gamma   90.00
#
_symmetry.space_group_name_H-M   'P 1'
#
loop_
_entity.id
_entity.type
_entity.pdbx_description
1 polymer ?
#
loop_
_entity_poly.entity_id
_entity_poly.type
_entity_poly.pdbx_seq_one_letter_code
_entity_poly.pdbx_strand_id
1 'polypeptide(L)'
;MQSGNKCEDNDNNEDSDVWISEDEDNISNRDDNTPSIDRNEEKDNLSIQSLKRKHEKQGYLDGITKARELSLQQGFDEGYPIGSQIGEIVGQLIAKTCARFEAKKITQEDRKRCLKELQIENVLQSKYFDDSLSISDPRNHKVLEYWIHELSEK
;
A
#
# COMPACT_ATOMS: atom_id res chain seq x y z
N MET A 1 18.20 45.81 23.42
CA MET A 1 17.01 45.09 22.93
C MET A 1 16.96 45.33 21.43
N GLN A 2 17.86 44.75 20.64
CA GLN A 2 17.95 43.34 20.26
C GLN A 2 16.68 42.84 19.57
N SER A 3 16.81 42.77 18.24
CA SER A 3 16.26 41.79 17.31
C SER A 3 14.74 41.60 17.29
N GLY A 4 14.09 42.35 16.40
CA GLY A 4 12.83 41.95 15.79
C GLY A 4 13.12 41.11 14.55
N ASN A 5 12.71 39.85 14.62
CA ASN A 5 12.74 38.87 13.53
C ASN A 5 12.07 39.41 12.27
N LYS A 6 12.74 39.28 11.12
CA LYS A 6 12.07 39.16 9.84
C LYS A 6 12.58 37.88 9.21
N CYS A 7 11.80 36.81 9.42
CA CYS A 7 12.01 35.56 8.71
C CYS A 7 11.84 35.84 7.21
N GLU A 8 12.74 35.24 6.44
CA GLU A 8 12.93 35.41 5.02
C GLU A 8 11.82 34.65 4.28
N ASP A 9 10.96 35.37 3.56
CA ASP A 9 10.13 34.78 2.52
C ASP A 9 11.00 34.68 1.25
N ASN A 10 11.66 33.54 1.08
CA ASN A 10 12.27 33.19 -0.20
C ASN A 10 11.68 31.85 -0.64
N ASP A 11 10.52 31.96 -1.29
CA ASP A 11 9.89 30.90 -2.07
C ASP A 11 10.80 30.53 -3.25
N ASN A 12 11.81 29.71 -3.00
CA ASN A 12 12.49 28.95 -4.03
C ASN A 12 12.14 27.48 -3.83
N ASN A 13 11.03 27.07 -4.46
CA ASN A 13 10.82 25.70 -4.90
C ASN A 13 11.95 25.33 -5.87
N GLU A 14 13.09 24.91 -5.34
CA GLU A 14 14.07 24.11 -6.09
C GLU A 14 13.76 22.65 -5.80
N ASP A 15 12.67 22.18 -6.43
CA ASP A 15 12.41 20.76 -6.65
C ASP A 15 13.63 20.17 -7.36
N SER A 16 14.44 19.46 -6.57
CA SER A 16 15.08 18.20 -6.91
C SER A 16 15.55 18.01 -8.37
N ASP A 17 16.69 18.58 -8.71
CA ASP A 17 17.64 17.88 -9.58
C ASP A 17 18.66 17.13 -8.71
N VAL A 18 18.19 15.99 -8.15
CA VAL A 18 19.03 14.95 -7.52
C VAL A 18 19.72 14.08 -8.61
N TRP A 19 19.60 14.50 -9.85
CA TRP A 19 20.35 14.01 -10.98
C TRP A 19 21.33 15.12 -11.34
N ILE A 20 22.59 14.96 -10.90
CA ILE A 20 23.69 15.62 -11.60
C ILE A 20 23.52 15.21 -13.05
N SER A 21 23.17 16.19 -13.90
CA SER A 21 23.26 16.09 -15.34
C SER A 21 24.67 15.62 -15.66
N GLU A 22 24.76 14.34 -16.05
CA GLU A 22 25.93 13.81 -16.70
C GLU A 22 26.14 14.67 -17.96
N ASP A 23 27.39 15.08 -18.18
CA ASP A 23 27.91 15.92 -19.27
C ASP A 23 27.97 17.43 -18.99
N GLU A 24 29.02 17.87 -18.27
CA GLU A 24 29.87 18.99 -18.72
C GLU A 24 31.12 19.10 -17.83
N ASP A 25 32.17 18.35 -18.20
CA ASP A 25 33.53 18.57 -17.70
C ASP A 25 34.04 19.91 -18.22
N ASN A 26 33.82 20.99 -17.47
CA ASN A 26 34.47 22.28 -17.69
C ASN A 26 35.95 22.21 -17.25
N ILE A 27 36.79 21.58 -18.07
CA ILE A 27 38.25 21.69 -17.95
C ILE A 27 38.68 22.96 -18.68
N SER A 28 38.60 24.06 -17.94
CA SER A 28 39.33 25.30 -18.22
C SER A 28 40.79 24.99 -18.52
N ASN A 29 41.23 25.31 -19.74
CA ASN A 29 42.62 25.26 -20.17
C ASN A 29 43.52 26.00 -19.17
N ARG A 30 44.31 25.26 -18.39
CA ARG A 30 45.47 25.79 -17.69
C ARG A 30 46.68 24.92 -18.02
N ASP A 31 47.61 25.58 -18.68
CA ASP A 31 48.88 25.04 -19.12
C ASP A 31 49.78 24.67 -17.93
N ASP A 32 50.62 23.67 -18.22
CA ASP A 32 51.99 23.47 -17.74
C ASP A 32 52.29 22.56 -16.52
N ASN A 33 53.02 21.48 -16.86
CA ASN A 33 53.80 20.53 -16.04
C ASN A 33 53.13 19.76 -14.89
N THR A 34 52.58 18.58 -15.20
CA THR A 34 52.38 17.49 -14.24
C THR A 34 52.97 16.17 -14.80
N PRO A 35 53.69 15.37 -13.97
CA PRO A 35 54.27 14.12 -14.43
C PRO A 35 53.16 13.17 -14.86
N SER A 36 53.39 12.44 -15.97
CA SER A 36 52.43 11.54 -16.59
C SER A 36 52.05 10.40 -15.64
N ILE A 37 51.05 10.64 -14.79
CA ILE A 37 50.30 9.59 -14.11
C ILE A 37 49.52 8.85 -15.20
N ASP A 38 49.65 7.54 -15.21
CA ASP A 38 49.04 6.64 -16.18
C ASP A 38 47.51 6.83 -16.16
N ARG A 39 46.98 7.60 -17.13
CA ARG A 39 45.56 7.99 -17.21
C ARG A 39 44.59 6.81 -17.32
N ASN A 40 45.11 5.59 -17.50
CA ASN A 40 44.32 4.37 -17.56
C ASN A 40 43.87 3.91 -16.16
N GLU A 41 44.73 4.05 -15.14
CA GLU A 41 44.37 3.63 -13.77
C GLU A 41 43.27 4.52 -13.16
N GLU A 42 43.30 5.83 -13.41
CA GLU A 42 42.26 6.75 -12.91
C GLU A 42 40.90 6.51 -13.58
N LYS A 43 40.87 6.21 -14.90
CA LYS A 43 39.62 5.89 -15.61
C LYS A 43 38.99 4.59 -15.12
N ASP A 44 39.80 3.58 -14.86
CA ASP A 44 39.32 2.30 -14.34
C ASP A 44 38.77 2.45 -12.91
N ASN A 45 39.45 3.24 -12.07
CA ASN A 45 38.98 3.55 -10.72
C ASN A 45 37.68 4.38 -10.70
N LEU A 46 37.54 5.36 -11.60
CA LEU A 46 36.30 6.15 -11.76
C LEU A 46 35.13 5.30 -12.26
N SER A 47 35.38 4.36 -13.17
CA SER A 47 34.39 3.40 -13.67
C SER A 47 33.90 2.48 -12.54
N ILE A 48 34.82 1.95 -11.73
CA ILE A 48 34.50 1.10 -10.57
C ILE A 48 33.71 1.89 -9.51
N GLN A 49 34.11 3.14 -9.23
CA GLN A 49 33.41 3.99 -8.27
C GLN A 49 32.00 4.35 -8.74
N SER A 50 31.83 4.60 -10.04
CA SER A 50 30.52 4.89 -10.65
C SER A 50 29.62 3.65 -10.62
N LEU A 51 30.17 2.46 -10.90
CA LEU A 51 29.45 1.20 -10.80
C LEU A 51 29.01 0.91 -9.36
N LYS A 52 29.88 1.17 -8.38
CA LYS A 52 29.55 1.03 -6.96
C LYS A 52 28.40 1.95 -6.55
N ARG A 53 28.44 3.23 -6.93
CA ARG A 53 27.33 4.17 -6.67
C ARG A 53 26.02 3.72 -7.31
N LYS A 54 26.07 3.22 -8.55
CA LYS A 54 24.91 2.66 -9.25
C LYS A 54 24.31 1.47 -8.48
N HIS A 55 25.15 0.54 -8.01
CA HIS A 55 24.70 -0.61 -7.22
C HIS A 55 24.17 -0.22 -5.84
N GLU A 56 24.79 0.73 -5.16
CA GLU A 56 24.32 1.23 -3.85
C GLU A 56 22.95 1.91 -3.98
N LYS A 57 22.79 2.80 -4.97
CA LYS A 57 21.51 3.44 -5.26
C LYS A 57 20.44 2.41 -5.63
N GLN A 58 20.78 1.45 -6.49
CA GLN A 58 19.88 0.37 -6.89
C GLN A 58 19.49 -0.50 -5.69
N GLY A 59 20.44 -0.88 -4.84
CA GLY A 59 20.20 -1.70 -3.66
C GLY A 59 19.35 -1.01 -2.61
N TYR A 60 19.52 0.31 -2.42
CA TYR A 60 18.66 1.10 -1.55
C TYR A 60 17.22 1.19 -2.07
N LEU A 61 17.04 1.48 -3.36
CA LEU A 61 15.72 1.52 -4.00
C LEU A 61 15.02 0.16 -3.95
N ASP A 62 15.77 -0.90 -4.24
CA ASP A 62 15.29 -2.28 -4.14
C ASP A 62 14.90 -2.65 -2.71
N GLY A 63 15.71 -2.26 -1.72
CA GLY A 63 15.42 -2.46 -0.30
C GLY A 63 14.12 -1.79 0.15
N ILE A 64 13.89 -0.52 -0.23
CA ILE A 64 12.64 0.19 0.06
C ILE A 64 11.45 -0.48 -0.62
N THR A 65 11.62 -0.85 -1.90
CA THR A 65 10.55 -1.45 -2.70
C THR A 65 10.14 -2.79 -2.10
N LYS A 66 11.11 -3.66 -1.83
CA LYS A 66 10.89 -4.96 -1.17
C LYS A 66 10.26 -4.79 0.21
N ALA A 67 10.72 -3.84 1.02
CA ALA A 67 10.14 -3.63 2.35
C ALA A 67 8.65 -3.24 2.27
N ARG A 68 8.25 -2.40 1.32
CA ARG A 68 6.85 -2.02 1.11
C ARG A 68 6.00 -3.20 0.65
N GLU A 69 6.50 -3.98 -0.31
CA GLU A 69 5.82 -5.15 -0.83
C GLU A 69 5.63 -6.22 0.26
N LEU A 70 6.67 -6.49 1.06
CA LEU A 70 6.60 -7.42 2.18
C LEU A 70 5.56 -7.00 3.22
N SER A 71 5.55 -5.73 3.62
CA SER A 71 4.55 -5.22 4.56
C SER A 71 3.11 -5.30 4.03
N LEU A 72 2.92 -5.03 2.73
CA LEU A 72 1.61 -5.16 2.09
C LEU A 72 1.14 -6.62 2.06
N GLN A 73 2.03 -7.52 1.65
CA GLN A 73 1.73 -8.94 1.57
C GLN A 73 1.44 -9.53 2.95
N GLN A 74 2.21 -9.15 3.97
CA GLN A 74 1.94 -9.56 5.34
C GLN A 74 0.54 -9.13 5.80
N GLY A 75 0.16 -7.87 5.55
CA GLY A 75 -1.19 -7.39 5.88
C GLY A 75 -2.28 -8.14 5.11
N PHE A 76 -2.02 -8.54 3.87
CA PHE A 76 -2.94 -9.37 3.10
C PHE A 76 -3.06 -10.79 3.66
N ASP A 77 -1.94 -11.43 3.99
CA ASP A 77 -1.91 -12.78 4.54
C ASP A 77 -2.62 -12.86 5.91
N GLU A 78 -2.55 -11.80 6.69
CA GLU A 78 -3.27 -11.67 7.97
C GLU A 78 -4.77 -11.42 7.76
N GLY A 79 -5.15 -10.51 6.86
CA GLY A 79 -6.55 -10.10 6.67
C GLY A 79 -7.39 -11.03 5.78
N TYR A 80 -6.78 -11.67 4.78
CA TYR A 80 -7.49 -12.48 3.79
C TYR A 80 -8.25 -13.66 4.40
N PRO A 81 -7.69 -14.46 5.32
CA PRO A 81 -8.41 -15.58 5.93
C PRO A 81 -9.69 -15.14 6.65
N ILE A 82 -9.64 -14.02 7.37
CA ILE A 82 -10.78 -13.46 8.10
C ILE A 82 -11.86 -12.99 7.12
N GLY A 83 -11.46 -12.22 6.11
CA GLY A 83 -12.37 -11.75 5.06
C GLY A 83 -13.01 -12.91 4.27
N SER A 84 -12.25 -13.97 4.02
CA SER A 84 -12.73 -15.18 3.33
C SER A 84 -13.82 -15.89 4.14
N GLN A 85 -13.63 -16.07 5.45
CA GLN A 85 -14.64 -16.68 6.34
C GLN A 85 -15.94 -15.88 6.36
N ILE A 86 -15.85 -14.54 6.43
CA ILE A 86 -17.01 -13.66 6.38
C ILE A 86 -17.70 -13.77 5.02
N GLY A 87 -16.92 -13.74 3.94
CA GLY A 87 -17.41 -13.89 2.57
C GLY A 87 -18.13 -15.22 2.34
N GLU A 88 -17.63 -16.31 2.92
CA GLU A 88 -18.29 -17.62 2.88
C GLU A 88 -19.68 -17.58 3.52
N ILE A 89 -19.78 -17.01 4.73
CA ILE A 89 -21.05 -16.90 5.47
C ILE A 89 -22.04 -16.02 4.68
N VAL A 90 -21.58 -14.87 4.18
CA VAL A 90 -22.38 -13.97 3.35
C VAL A 90 -22.90 -14.69 2.11
N GLY A 91 -22.04 -15.44 1.40
CA GLY A 91 -22.41 -16.21 0.22
C GLY A 91 -23.47 -17.27 0.54
N GLN A 92 -23.32 -17.99 1.65
CA GLN A 92 -24.31 -18.97 2.10
C GLN A 92 -25.67 -18.32 2.43
N LEU A 93 -25.67 -17.15 3.08
CA LEU A 93 -26.89 -16.40 3.40
C LEU A 93 -27.59 -15.93 2.13
N ILE A 94 -26.86 -15.37 1.17
CA ILE A 94 -27.41 -14.95 -0.12
C ILE A 94 -28.01 -16.15 -0.87
N ALA A 95 -27.31 -17.28 -0.91
CA ALA A 95 -27.79 -18.50 -1.55
C ALA A 95 -29.10 -18.99 -0.91
N LYS A 96 -29.15 -19.03 0.43
CA LYS A 96 -30.37 -19.40 1.18
C LYS A 96 -31.54 -18.46 0.89
N THR A 97 -31.30 -17.14 0.85
CA THR A 97 -32.33 -16.15 0.53
C THR A 97 -32.85 -16.31 -0.90
N CYS A 98 -31.97 -16.55 -1.87
CA CYS A 98 -32.37 -16.81 -3.27
C CYS A 98 -33.21 -18.08 -3.40
N ALA A 99 -32.78 -19.19 -2.79
CA ALA A 99 -33.52 -20.45 -2.81
C ALA A 99 -34.92 -20.32 -2.18
N ARG A 100 -35.04 -19.55 -1.09
CA ARG A 100 -36.33 -19.32 -0.41
C ARG A 100 -37.25 -18.38 -1.18
N PHE A 101 -36.69 -17.41 -1.90
CA PHE A 101 -37.44 -16.55 -2.81
C PHE A 101 -38.05 -17.37 -3.96
N GLU A 102 -37.28 -18.29 -4.55
CA GLU A 102 -37.78 -19.21 -5.59
C GLU A 102 -38.89 -20.13 -5.04
N ALA A 103 -38.74 -20.59 -3.81
CA ALA A 103 -39.77 -21.35 -3.10
C ALA A 103 -41.00 -20.52 -2.66
N LYS A 104 -41.07 -19.22 -3.03
CA LYS A 104 -42.13 -18.26 -2.64
C LYS A 104 -42.36 -18.14 -1.12
N LYS A 105 -41.35 -18.46 -0.32
CA LYS A 105 -41.39 -18.32 1.16
C LYS A 105 -41.02 -16.92 1.64
N ILE A 106 -40.38 -16.13 0.78
CA ILE A 106 -39.87 -14.79 1.08
C ILE A 106 -40.32 -13.82 -0.01
N THR A 107 -40.67 -12.59 0.38
CA THR A 107 -41.08 -11.53 -0.55
C THR A 107 -39.89 -10.89 -1.28
N GLN A 108 -40.16 -10.23 -2.41
CA GLN A 108 -39.11 -9.59 -3.20
C GLN A 108 -38.42 -8.45 -2.43
N GLU A 109 -39.13 -7.74 -1.55
CA GLU A 109 -38.54 -6.67 -0.73
C GLU A 109 -37.51 -7.23 0.27
N ASP A 110 -37.85 -8.33 0.96
CA ASP A 110 -36.95 -8.99 1.92
C ASP A 110 -35.66 -9.46 1.24
N ARG A 111 -35.77 -10.03 0.03
CA ARG A 111 -34.61 -10.40 -0.79
C ARG A 111 -33.75 -9.17 -1.11
N LYS A 112 -34.36 -8.08 -1.58
CA LYS A 112 -33.62 -6.84 -1.92
C LYS A 112 -32.94 -6.24 -0.69
N ARG A 113 -33.61 -6.27 0.45
CA ARG A 113 -33.07 -5.80 1.74
C ARG A 113 -31.86 -6.64 2.16
N CYS A 114 -31.99 -7.96 2.13
CA CYS A 114 -30.91 -8.90 2.44
C CYS A 114 -29.67 -8.66 1.58
N LEU A 115 -29.84 -8.54 0.25
CA LEU A 115 -28.72 -8.27 -0.67
C LEU A 115 -28.03 -6.94 -0.40
N LYS A 116 -28.79 -5.90 -0.05
CA LYS A 116 -28.25 -4.57 0.26
C LYS A 116 -27.46 -4.58 1.57
N GLU A 117 -28.00 -5.21 2.61
CA GLU A 117 -27.36 -5.27 3.93
C GLU A 117 -26.13 -6.19 3.95
N LEU A 118 -26.15 -7.28 3.17
CA LEU A 118 -25.04 -8.24 3.05
C LEU A 118 -23.96 -7.82 2.03
N GLN A 119 -24.08 -6.64 1.40
CA GLN A 119 -23.04 -6.13 0.53
C GLN A 119 -21.71 -6.01 1.28
N ILE A 120 -20.61 -6.39 0.64
CA ILE A 120 -19.30 -6.53 1.29
C ILE A 120 -18.83 -5.24 1.98
N GLU A 121 -19.15 -4.07 1.40
CA GLU A 121 -18.87 -2.75 1.97
C GLU A 121 -19.58 -2.48 3.29
N ASN A 122 -20.73 -3.12 3.52
CA ASN A 122 -21.52 -2.99 4.74
C ASN A 122 -21.09 -3.99 5.80
N VAL A 123 -20.60 -5.16 5.39
CA VAL A 123 -20.15 -6.23 6.29
C VAL A 123 -18.70 -6.03 6.73
N LEU A 124 -17.83 -5.51 5.87
CA LEU A 124 -16.41 -5.27 6.20
C LEU A 124 -16.15 -3.86 6.77
N GLN A 125 -17.13 -3.25 7.44
CA GLN A 125 -16.93 -1.94 8.04
C GLN A 125 -16.04 -2.05 9.28
N SER A 126 -15.06 -1.15 9.40
CA SER A 126 -14.11 -1.10 10.53
C SER A 126 -14.78 -1.14 11.91
N LYS A 127 -16.02 -0.65 12.04
CA LYS A 127 -16.82 -0.70 13.29
C LYS A 127 -17.14 -2.11 13.81
N TYR A 128 -16.98 -3.14 12.98
CA TYR A 128 -17.19 -4.54 13.34
C TYR A 128 -15.89 -5.27 13.67
N PHE A 129 -14.74 -4.61 13.50
CA PHE A 129 -13.43 -5.14 13.81
C PHE A 129 -12.88 -4.49 15.08
N ASP A 130 -12.03 -5.21 15.80
CA ASP A 130 -11.30 -4.64 16.93
C ASP A 130 -10.10 -3.77 16.47
N ASP A 131 -9.39 -3.17 17.42
CA ASP A 131 -8.21 -2.33 17.14
C ASP A 131 -7.08 -3.10 16.43
N SER A 132 -7.10 -4.44 16.47
CA SER A 132 -6.18 -5.33 15.76
C SER A 132 -6.73 -5.83 14.41
N LEU A 133 -7.84 -5.27 13.93
CA LEU A 133 -8.55 -5.70 12.72
C LEU A 133 -8.95 -7.19 12.73
N SER A 134 -9.16 -7.73 13.92
CA SER A 134 -9.48 -9.13 14.16
C SER A 134 -10.93 -9.30 14.59
N ILE A 135 -11.50 -10.47 14.30
CA ILE A 135 -12.80 -10.90 14.78
C ILE A 135 -12.61 -12.30 15.36
N SER A 136 -12.82 -12.47 16.67
CA SER A 136 -12.64 -13.77 17.33
C SER A 136 -13.69 -14.81 16.91
N ASP A 137 -14.92 -14.37 16.59
CA ASP A 137 -15.95 -15.21 15.98
C ASP A 137 -16.64 -14.45 14.83
N PRO A 138 -16.45 -14.87 13.57
CA PRO A 138 -17.11 -14.29 12.40
C PRO A 138 -18.64 -14.22 12.50
N ARG A 139 -19.25 -15.06 13.36
CA ARG A 139 -20.70 -15.11 13.60
C ARG A 139 -21.21 -13.99 14.51
N ASN A 140 -20.33 -13.36 15.29
CA ASN A 140 -20.68 -12.23 16.17
C ASN A 140 -20.93 -10.92 15.41
N HIS A 141 -20.83 -10.94 14.08
CA HIS A 141 -21.20 -9.81 13.24
C HIS A 141 -22.72 -9.60 13.30
N LYS A 142 -23.17 -8.50 13.92
CA LYS A 142 -24.60 -8.18 14.16
C LYS A 142 -25.50 -8.38 12.94
N VAL A 143 -25.04 -7.99 11.75
CA VAL A 143 -25.82 -8.17 10.50
C VAL A 143 -25.92 -9.64 10.10
N LEU A 144 -24.84 -10.41 10.26
CA LEU A 144 -24.85 -11.83 9.91
C LEU A 144 -25.71 -12.60 10.90
N GLU A 145 -25.57 -12.31 12.20
CA GLU A 145 -26.39 -12.91 13.26
C GLU A 145 -27.89 -12.70 13.01
N TYR A 146 -28.30 -11.45 12.68
CA TYR A 146 -29.67 -11.13 12.35
C TYR A 146 -30.21 -11.98 11.19
N TRP A 147 -29.48 -12.03 10.07
CA TRP A 147 -29.92 -12.78 8.89
C TRP A 147 -29.83 -14.30 9.07
N ILE A 148 -28.88 -14.80 9.87
CA ILE A 148 -28.81 -16.22 10.25
C ILE A 148 -30.07 -16.60 11.02
N HIS A 149 -30.48 -15.81 12.01
CA HIS A 149 -31.67 -16.07 12.82
C HIS A 149 -32.95 -15.97 11.99
N GLU A 150 -33.12 -14.89 11.23
CA GLU A 150 -34.28 -14.65 10.35
C GLU A 150 -34.46 -15.77 9.32
N LEU A 151 -33.35 -16.30 8.76
CA LEU A 151 -33.37 -17.43 7.84
C LEU A 151 -33.41 -18.79 8.54
N SER A 152 -33.35 -18.86 9.86
CA SER A 152 -33.55 -20.12 10.61
C SER A 152 -35.01 -20.31 11.01
N GLU A 153 -35.72 -19.22 11.32
CA GLU A 153 -37.10 -19.26 11.84
C GLU A 153 -38.18 -19.36 10.76
N LYS A 154 -37.90 -18.89 9.53
CA LYS A 154 -38.80 -19.00 8.36
C LYS A 154 -38.56 -20.29 7.55
#